data_AF-A0A183IXA5-F1
#
_entry.id   AF-A0A183IXA5-F1
#
_cell.length_a   1.000
_cell.length_b   1.000
_cell.length_c   1.000
_cell.angle_alpha   90.00
_cell.angle_beta   90.00
_cell.angle_gamma   90.00
#
_symmetry.space_group_name_H-M   'P 1'
#
loop_
_entity.id
_entity.type
_entity.pdbx_description
1 polymer ?
#
loop_
_entity_poly.entity_id
_entity_poly.type
_entity_poly.pdbx_seq_one_letter_code
_entity_poly.pdbx_strand_id
1 'polypeptide(L)'
;MASYATYLTPEKEQELREIAQAIVTPGKGILAADESTGSMAKRLTPIGLENVEENRRKYRQMLFTVDMEMSSYISGVIMFHESFYQKADSGKTFVQELKDKGIIPGIKVDKGVVPLAGTIDEVTTQGMCWNRSFFCVDS
;
A
#
# COMPACT_ATOMS: atom_id res chain seq x y z
N MET A 1 -36.01 -10.04 -16.89
CA MET A 1 -34.87 -9.12 -16.70
C MET A 1 -33.97 -9.74 -15.65
N ALA A 2 -32.73 -10.08 -16.01
CA ALA A 2 -31.78 -10.64 -15.05
C ALA A 2 -31.52 -9.60 -13.95
N SER A 3 -31.90 -9.92 -12.71
CA SER A 3 -31.55 -9.09 -11.55
C SER A 3 -30.05 -9.24 -11.33
N TYR A 4 -29.26 -8.28 -11.80
CA TYR A 4 -27.88 -8.16 -11.37
C TYR A 4 -27.92 -7.93 -9.85
N ALA A 5 -27.28 -8.82 -9.10
CA ALA A 5 -27.16 -8.63 -7.65
C ALA A 5 -26.39 -7.33 -7.41
N THR A 6 -27.01 -6.37 -6.71
CA THR A 6 -26.34 -5.15 -6.28
C THR A 6 -25.37 -5.52 -5.16
N TYR A 7 -24.09 -5.67 -5.49
CA TYR A 7 -23.06 -6.09 -4.52
C TYR A 7 -22.68 -5.01 -3.51
N LEU A 8 -22.99 -3.74 -3.80
CA LEU A 8 -22.63 -2.56 -3.01
C LEU A 8 -23.86 -1.69 -2.76
N THR A 9 -23.91 -1.05 -1.60
CA THR A 9 -24.88 0.02 -1.31
C THR A 9 -24.45 1.30 -2.05
N PRO A 10 -25.40 2.18 -2.42
CA PRO A 10 -25.07 3.44 -3.09
C PRO A 10 -24.10 4.32 -2.29
N GLU A 11 -24.16 4.25 -0.95
CA GLU A 11 -23.23 4.94 -0.05
C GLU A 11 -21.79 4.44 -0.22
N LYS A 12 -21.58 3.12 -0.28
CA LYS A 12 -20.24 2.53 -0.48
C LYS A 12 -19.71 2.78 -1.88
N GLU A 13 -20.58 2.81 -2.89
CA GLU A 13 -20.16 3.18 -4.25
C GLU A 13 -19.66 4.63 -4.29
N GLN A 14 -20.36 5.54 -3.63
CA GLN A 14 -19.97 6.94 -3.54
C GLN A 14 -18.64 7.11 -2.79
N GLU A 15 -18.47 6.43 -1.65
CA GLU A 15 -17.21 6.42 -0.89
C GLU A 15 -16.02 5.95 -1.74
N LEU A 16 -16.17 4.83 -2.45
CA LEU A 16 -15.13 4.32 -3.34
C LEU A 16 -14.81 5.28 -4.49
N ARG A 17 -15.84 5.95 -5.04
CA ARG A 17 -15.69 6.93 -6.11
C ARG A 17 -14.94 8.17 -5.63
N GLU A 18 -15.25 8.67 -4.44
CA GLU A 18 -14.58 9.83 -3.84
C GLU A 18 -13.11 9.54 -3.55
N ILE A 19 -12.80 8.37 -2.96
CA ILE A 19 -11.43 7.94 -2.72
C ILE A 19 -10.65 7.81 -4.03
N ALA A 20 -11.25 7.17 -5.05
CA ALA A 20 -10.62 7.02 -6.35
C ALA A 20 -10.30 8.39 -7.00
N GLN A 21 -11.25 9.33 -6.95
CA GLN A 21 -11.04 10.69 -7.45
C GLN A 21 -9.93 11.44 -6.70
N ALA A 22 -9.88 11.30 -5.38
CA ALA A 22 -8.83 11.89 -4.56
C ALA A 22 -7.43 11.34 -4.93
N ILE A 23 -7.34 10.04 -5.23
CA ILE A 23 -6.10 9.39 -5.68
C ILE A 23 -5.66 9.92 -7.05
N VAL A 24 -6.57 10.12 -8.01
CA VAL A 24 -6.23 10.55 -9.38
C VAL A 24 -6.29 12.06 -9.59
N THR A 25 -6.11 12.85 -8.52
CA THR A 25 -6.10 14.32 -8.60
C THR A 25 -5.05 14.79 -9.62
N PRO A 26 -5.39 15.66 -10.59
CA PRO A 26 -4.43 16.15 -11.58
C PRO A 26 -3.18 16.76 -10.94
N GLY A 27 -2.01 16.35 -11.39
CA GLY A 27 -0.72 16.79 -10.83
C GLY A 27 -0.26 16.03 -9.59
N LYS A 28 -1.07 15.10 -9.06
CA LYS A 28 -0.68 14.17 -8.00
C LYS A 28 -0.50 12.76 -8.52
N GLY A 29 0.43 12.03 -7.91
CA GLY A 29 0.76 10.65 -8.21
C GLY A 29 0.70 9.74 -6.98
N ILE A 30 1.00 8.46 -7.20
CA ILE A 30 1.04 7.44 -6.16
C ILE A 30 2.49 7.04 -5.89
N LEU A 31 2.90 7.05 -4.63
CA LEU A 31 4.18 6.49 -4.21
C LEU A 31 4.00 5.00 -3.90
N ALA A 32 4.58 4.14 -4.74
CA ALA A 32 4.66 2.71 -4.49
C ALA A 32 5.81 2.43 -3.51
N ALA A 33 5.46 2.32 -2.23
CA ALA A 33 6.34 1.99 -1.12
C ALA A 33 5.96 0.60 -0.54
N ASP A 34 5.67 -0.35 -1.43
CA ASP A 34 5.11 -1.67 -1.12
C ASP A 34 6.10 -2.81 -1.36
N GLU A 35 7.39 -2.49 -1.43
CA GLU A 35 8.42 -3.49 -1.57
C GLU A 35 8.39 -4.49 -0.42
N SER A 36 8.30 -5.77 -0.78
CA SER A 36 8.44 -6.89 0.15
C SER A 36 9.86 -6.94 0.74
N THR A 37 10.04 -7.68 1.82
CA THR A 37 11.34 -7.89 2.47
C THR A 37 12.42 -8.37 1.50
N GLY A 38 12.08 -9.28 0.58
CA GLY A 38 12.98 -9.77 -0.46
C GLY A 38 13.29 -8.74 -1.56
N SER A 39 12.34 -7.87 -1.90
CA SER A 39 12.56 -6.80 -2.88
C SER A 39 13.40 -5.66 -2.30
N MET A 40 13.19 -5.34 -1.01
CA MET A 40 14.01 -4.41 -0.25
C MET A 40 15.47 -4.88 -0.16
N ALA A 41 15.71 -6.19 -0.01
CA ALA A 41 17.07 -6.74 -0.02
C ALA A 41 17.83 -6.31 -1.29
N LYS A 42 17.20 -6.44 -2.46
CA LYS A 42 17.81 -6.05 -3.75
C LYS A 42 18.12 -4.55 -3.85
N ARG A 43 17.35 -3.70 -3.16
CA ARG A 43 17.61 -2.24 -3.09
C ARG A 43 18.71 -1.89 -2.09
N LEU A 44 18.83 -2.65 -0.99
CA LEU A 44 19.82 -2.39 0.07
C LEU A 44 21.21 -2.99 -0.23
N THR A 45 21.28 -4.13 -0.95
CA THR A 45 22.55 -4.75 -1.39
C THR A 45 23.51 -3.77 -2.08
N PRO A 46 23.11 -2.95 -3.08
CA PRO A 46 24.04 -2.02 -3.74
C PRO A 46 24.52 -0.89 -2.83
N ILE A 47 23.82 -0.62 -1.72
CA ILE A 47 24.18 0.41 -0.74
C ILE A 47 25.06 -0.19 0.38
N GLY A 48 25.28 -1.51 0.38
CA GLY A 48 26.07 -2.21 1.39
C GLY A 48 25.37 -2.29 2.76
N LEU A 49 24.05 -2.10 2.80
CA LEU A 49 23.26 -2.16 4.03
C LEU A 49 22.66 -3.55 4.22
N GLU A 50 22.72 -4.04 5.46
CA GLU A 50 22.02 -5.27 5.83
C GLU A 50 20.51 -5.07 5.84
N ASN A 51 19.77 -6.09 5.40
CA ASN A 51 18.31 -6.11 5.37
C ASN A 51 17.70 -6.43 6.74
N VAL A 52 17.97 -5.58 7.73
CA VAL A 52 17.32 -5.63 9.05
C VAL A 52 16.05 -4.79 9.06
N GLU A 53 15.11 -5.14 9.93
CA GLU A 53 13.82 -4.44 10.06
C GLU A 53 14.01 -2.93 10.32
N GLU A 54 14.96 -2.59 11.19
CA GLU A 54 15.26 -1.20 11.53
C GLU A 54 15.74 -0.37 10.32
N ASN A 55 16.53 -0.97 9.42
CA ASN A 55 16.99 -0.30 8.20
C ASN A 55 15.84 -0.11 7.21
N ARG A 56 14.93 -1.09 7.10
CA ARG A 56 13.70 -0.94 6.30
C ARG A 56 12.80 0.15 6.86
N ARG A 57 12.63 0.19 8.18
CA ARG A 57 11.86 1.22 8.89
C ARG A 57 12.46 2.61 8.63
N LYS A 58 13.77 2.78 8.80
CA LYS A 58 14.47 4.06 8.52
C LYS A 58 14.35 4.51 7.06
N TYR A 59 14.46 3.57 6.11
CA TYR A 59 14.27 3.87 4.69
C TYR A 59 12.84 4.37 4.41
N ARG A 60 11.82 3.71 4.99
CA ARG A 60 10.41 4.13 4.87
C ARG A 60 10.16 5.46 5.56
N GLN A 61 10.69 5.64 6.76
CA GLN A 61 10.61 6.90 7.49
C GLN A 61 11.21 8.03 6.65
N MET A 62 12.39 7.87 6.07
CA MET A 62 12.99 8.86 5.19
C MET A 62 12.05 9.26 4.04
N LEU A 63 11.33 8.31 3.43
CA LEU A 63 10.35 8.60 2.37
C LEU A 63 9.10 9.33 2.88
N PHE A 64 8.66 9.05 4.10
CA PHE A 64 7.43 9.62 4.67
C PHE A 64 7.67 10.89 5.46
N THR A 65 8.89 11.16 5.93
CA THR A 65 9.27 12.36 6.68
C THR A 65 9.63 13.54 5.76
N VAL A 66 9.61 13.38 4.43
CA VAL A 66 9.80 14.47 3.45
C VAL A 66 8.82 15.62 3.71
N ASP A 67 9.24 16.84 3.42
CA ASP A 67 8.50 18.08 3.66
C ASP A 67 7.08 18.10 3.06
N MET A 68 6.26 19.04 3.52
CA MET A 68 4.84 19.16 3.12
C MET A 68 4.64 19.36 1.62
N GLU A 69 5.66 19.77 0.85
CA GLU A 69 5.61 19.83 -0.62
C GLU A 69 5.27 18.46 -1.24
N MET A 70 5.60 17.36 -0.56
CA MET A 70 5.23 16.01 -0.97
C MET A 70 3.70 15.87 -1.17
N SER A 71 2.89 16.52 -0.33
CA SER A 71 1.42 16.46 -0.39
C SER A 71 0.84 17.10 -1.66
N SER A 72 1.60 17.98 -2.31
CA SER A 72 1.20 18.65 -3.56
C SER A 72 1.38 17.74 -4.77
N TYR A 73 2.30 16.78 -4.72
CA TYR A 73 2.62 15.88 -5.83
C TYR A 73 2.20 14.44 -5.59
N ILE A 74 1.88 14.06 -4.35
CA ILE A 74 1.56 12.68 -3.98
C ILE A 74 0.20 12.66 -3.30
N SER A 75 -0.75 11.94 -3.90
CA SER A 75 -2.11 11.77 -3.38
C SER A 75 -2.24 10.51 -2.54
N GLY A 76 -1.44 9.48 -2.84
CA GLY A 76 -1.52 8.20 -2.15
C GLY A 76 -0.17 7.50 -2.03
N VAL A 77 -0.04 6.68 -1.02
CA VAL A 77 1.16 5.87 -0.76
C VAL A 77 0.72 4.44 -0.54
N ILE A 78 1.24 3.49 -1.31
CA ILE A 78 0.97 2.06 -1.11
C ILE A 78 2.07 1.50 -0.22
N MET A 79 1.70 0.88 0.90
CA MET A 79 2.62 0.31 1.88
C MET A 79 2.53 -1.21 1.93
N PHE A 80 3.62 -1.84 2.34
CA PHE A 80 3.63 -3.25 2.72
C PHE A 80 3.06 -3.44 4.13
N HIS A 81 2.49 -4.62 4.41
CA HIS A 81 1.85 -4.93 5.69
C HIS A 81 2.77 -4.67 6.90
N GLU A 82 4.06 -5.00 6.82
CA GLU A 82 5.05 -4.69 7.87
C GLU A 82 5.13 -3.18 8.14
N SER A 83 5.25 -2.36 7.09
CA SER A 83 5.35 -0.90 7.21
C SER A 83 4.04 -0.24 7.69
N PHE A 84 2.89 -0.86 7.44
CA PHE A 84 1.60 -0.31 7.85
C PHE A 84 1.47 -0.20 9.38
N TYR A 85 2.05 -1.15 10.13
CA TYR A 85 2.02 -1.17 11.60
C TYR A 85 3.28 -0.59 12.25
N GLN A 86 4.28 -0.19 11.45
CA GLN A 86 5.50 0.43 11.96
C GLN A 86 5.26 1.87 12.44
N LYS A 87 6.15 2.29 13.35
CA LYS A 87 6.16 3.64 13.92
C LYS A 87 7.40 4.39 13.48
N ALA A 88 7.24 5.68 13.26
CA ALA A 88 8.34 6.61 13.09
C ALA A 88 9.04 6.87 14.44
N ASP A 89 10.24 7.46 14.39
CA ASP A 89 10.97 7.88 15.59
C ASP A 89 10.19 8.90 16.43
N SER A 90 9.24 9.61 15.80
CA SER A 90 8.29 10.52 16.45
C SER A 90 7.29 9.82 17.37
N GLY A 91 7.22 8.48 17.33
CA GLY A 91 6.25 7.66 18.05
C GLY A 91 4.89 7.53 17.35
N LYS A 92 4.63 8.31 16.30
CA LYS A 92 3.42 8.19 15.46
C LYS A 92 3.54 7.01 14.50
N THR A 93 2.40 6.42 14.13
CA THR A 93 2.38 5.42 13.06
C THR A 93 2.54 6.10 11.70
N PHE A 94 3.14 5.42 10.71
CA PHE A 94 3.27 5.99 9.37
C PHE A 94 1.92 6.34 8.74
N VAL A 95 0.87 5.58 9.06
CA VAL A 95 -0.51 5.88 8.65
C VAL A 95 -0.97 7.24 9.17
N GLN A 96 -0.67 7.56 10.43
CA GLN A 96 -1.03 8.86 11.03
C GLN A 96 -0.21 9.99 10.39
N GLU A 97 1.09 9.81 10.19
CA GLU A 97 1.92 10.82 9.55
C GLU A 97 1.47 11.15 8.11
N LEU A 98 1.04 10.13 7.35
CA LEU A 98 0.51 10.32 6.00
C LEU A 98 -0.85 11.02 6.01
N LYS A 99 -1.74 10.64 6.94
CA LYS A 99 -3.04 11.29 7.11
C LYS A 99 -2.90 12.77 7.52
N ASP A 100 -1.97 13.08 8.43
CA ASP A 100 -1.65 14.44 8.84
C ASP A 100 -1.20 15.31 7.64
N LYS A 101 -0.57 14.69 6.63
CA LYS A 101 -0.14 15.33 5.38
C LYS A 101 -1.20 15.34 4.28
N GLY A 102 -2.41 14.82 4.53
CA GLY A 102 -3.47 14.71 3.52
C GLY A 102 -3.20 13.68 2.42
N ILE A 103 -2.34 12.69 2.69
CA ILE A 103 -1.99 11.60 1.78
C ILE A 103 -2.80 10.36 2.15
N ILE A 104 -3.36 9.69 1.15
CA ILE A 104 -4.18 8.49 1.34
C ILE A 104 -3.27 7.26 1.54
N PRO A 105 -3.31 6.60 2.71
CA PRO A 105 -2.54 5.37 2.92
C PRO A 105 -3.23 4.19 2.24
N GLY A 106 -2.49 3.48 1.39
CA GLY A 106 -2.88 2.23 0.76
C GLY A 106 -2.09 1.05 1.31
N ILE A 107 -2.65 -0.15 1.21
CA ILE A 107 -2.02 -1.39 1.66
C ILE A 107 -1.96 -2.41 0.53
N LYS A 108 -0.80 -3.03 0.36
CA LYS A 108 -0.65 -4.18 -0.53
C LYS A 108 -1.23 -5.42 0.15
N VAL A 109 -2.21 -6.03 -0.52
CA VAL A 109 -2.89 -7.25 -0.03
C VAL A 109 -2.49 -8.51 -0.80
N ASP A 110 -1.73 -8.39 -1.87
CA ASP A 110 -1.22 -9.53 -2.64
C ASP A 110 -0.18 -10.32 -1.85
N LYS A 111 -0.34 -11.65 -1.82
CA LYS A 111 0.60 -12.57 -1.16
C LYS A 111 1.70 -13.10 -2.09
N GLY A 112 1.83 -12.51 -3.27
CA GLY A 112 2.82 -12.87 -4.28
C GLY A 112 2.26 -13.75 -5.39
N VAL A 113 3.17 -14.20 -6.26
CA VAL A 113 2.84 -15.01 -7.44
C VAL A 113 3.23 -16.46 -7.23
N VAL A 114 2.45 -17.38 -7.78
CA VAL A 114 2.76 -18.81 -7.85
C VAL A 114 2.77 -19.27 -9.31
N PRO A 115 3.65 -20.22 -9.67
CA PRO A 115 3.68 -20.76 -11.02
C PRO A 115 2.37 -21.48 -11.33
N LEU A 116 1.82 -21.23 -12.52
CA LEU A 116 0.61 -21.89 -12.97
C LEU A 116 0.97 -23.25 -13.60
N ALA A 117 0.57 -24.33 -12.94
CA ALA A 117 0.86 -25.68 -13.40
C ALA A 117 0.29 -25.92 -14.81
N GLY A 118 1.14 -26.37 -15.74
CA GLY A 118 0.75 -26.68 -17.13
C GLY A 118 0.96 -25.54 -18.13
N THR A 119 1.62 -24.45 -17.74
CA THR A 119 1.95 -23.31 -18.61
C THR A 119 3.46 -23.10 -18.70
N ILE A 120 3.91 -22.34 -19.71
CA ILE A 120 5.33 -21.98 -19.88
C ILE A 120 5.55 -20.62 -19.22
N ASP A 121 6.16 -20.63 -18.04
CA ASP A 121 6.51 -19.44 -17.25
C ASP A 121 5.35 -18.47 -16.91
N GLU A 122 4.10 -18.90 -17.04
CA GLU A 122 2.97 -18.09 -16.57
C GLU A 122 2.80 -18.23 -15.06
N VAL A 123 2.45 -17.11 -14.42
CA VAL A 123 2.30 -17.01 -12.98
C VAL A 123 0.91 -16.46 -12.63
N THR A 124 0.33 -16.93 -11.53
CA THR A 124 -0.94 -16.45 -10.99
C THR A 124 -0.74 -15.81 -9.62
N THR A 125 -1.54 -14.80 -9.28
CA THR A 125 -1.41 -14.07 -8.00
C THR A 125 -2.30 -14.69 -6.93
N GLN A 126 -1.74 -14.91 -5.74
CA GLN A 126 -2.49 -15.39 -4.58
C GLN A 126 -2.87 -14.23 -3.63
N GLY A 127 -4.00 -14.37 -2.93
CA GLY A 127 -4.44 -13.40 -1.91
C GLY A 127 -5.95 -13.38 -1.66
N MET A 128 -6.77 -13.82 -2.62
CA MET A 128 -8.23 -13.68 -2.57
C MET A 128 -8.92 -14.31 -1.35
N CYS A 129 -8.40 -15.43 -0.83
CA CYS A 129 -8.97 -16.11 0.34
C CYS A 129 -8.71 -15.40 1.67
N TRP A 130 -7.75 -14.46 1.74
CA TRP A 130 -7.43 -13.73 2.96
C TRP A 130 -8.04 -12.33 3.01
N ASN A 131 -8.32 -11.73 1.84
CA ASN A 131 -8.72 -10.34 1.72
C ASN A 131 -10.03 -10.02 2.46
N ARG A 132 -11.06 -10.88 2.41
CA ARG A 132 -12.36 -10.55 3.01
C ARG A 132 -12.32 -10.44 4.54
N SER A 133 -11.55 -11.31 5.22
CA SER A 133 -11.36 -11.18 6.66
C SER A 133 -10.54 -9.95 6.99
N PHE A 134 -9.48 -9.67 6.23
CA PHE A 134 -8.59 -8.52 6.46
C PHE A 134 -9.32 -7.16 6.33
N PHE A 135 -10.16 -6.98 5.31
CA PHE A 135 -10.95 -5.76 5.15
C PHE A 135 -12.06 -5.57 6.22
N CYS A 136 -12.49 -6.65 6.89
CA CYS A 136 -13.58 -6.60 7.87
C CYS A 136 -13.12 -6.52 9.34
N VAL A 137 -11.83 -6.60 9.64
CA VAL A 137 -11.36 -6.52 11.06
C VAL A 137 -11.46 -5.09 11.63
N ASP A 138 -11.54 -4.07 10.78
CA ASP A 138 -11.60 -2.67 11.21
C ASP A 138 -13.03 -2.06 11.08
N SER A 139 -14.09 -2.87 11.15
CA SER A 139 -15.51 -2.42 11.18
C SER A 139 -16.14 -2.57 12.56
#